data_AF-A0A3A0E2T0-F1
#
_entry.id   AF-A0A3A0E2T0-F1
#
_cell.length_a   1.000
_cell.length_b   1.000
_cell.length_c   1.000
_cell.angle_alpha   90.00
_cell.angle_beta   90.00
_cell.angle_gamma   90.00
#
_symmetry.space_group_name_H-M   'P 1'
#
loop_
_entity.id
_entity.type
_entity.pdbx_description
1 polymer ?
#
loop_
_entity_poly.entity_id
_entity_poly.type
_entity_poly.pdbx_seq_one_letter_code
_entity_poly.pdbx_strand_id
1 'polypeptide(L)'
;MPRLSLSLLLGLCCSVLLAAAPPARADIPDETYAALGLSRDASPKDLYEALVRRYHDPEQGHGKGAFGDLWEPTPFTRYLDPKTLYVAPDMDFEATRDECVECHTTVTPGWVHSWQRSVHGDLDEIRNLPADDSRAYKKELIDQVEANLHSMGVLPEGQALGNVSCIDCHMGVGKAEGNHKADLYMPDAANCGQCHVQQFAERESERDTLTWPQEQWPAGRPSHALSWQANVETAIWAGMAQREVADGCSLCHTMQNTCNSCHTRHEFSAAEARKPETCSTCHNGVDHNEFEAFSLSKHGVIYAAQGASWDWEKPLAAALGEGGQTGPTCQTCHMEYNGEYGHNLVRKVRWGFEPKPEIADNLGHEWFQDRKESWVQTCSNCHSPAFARSYLDMMDEGTKQGIELVKEARGVMNRLYEDKLLVGQTTNRPAPPAPDADSPGAFAGLFFSAGNFPTAIDYEFAEMWEQHIMKHFKGLAHVHPGGFTYSEGWSRLIRSLARIKDTDTQLREKAALMQRVEALEAAGGRQGWLDLDTPMKRAAAGGAGVTLAGLGLGLMLLPAFRRRRRG
;
A
#
# COMPACT_ATOMS: atom_id res chain seq x y z
N MET A 1 -43.26 66.06 37.89
CA MET A 1 -43.75 67.10 36.96
C MET A 1 -42.62 67.44 35.98
N PRO A 2 -42.87 67.69 34.68
CA PRO A 2 -43.30 66.69 33.69
C PRO A 2 -42.51 66.71 32.34
N ARG A 3 -42.59 65.57 31.63
CA ARG A 3 -42.81 65.34 30.17
C ARG A 3 -42.03 66.12 29.08
N LEU A 4 -41.49 65.37 28.10
CA LEU A 4 -41.81 65.36 26.64
C LEU A 4 -40.69 64.56 25.92
N SER A 5 -40.85 63.31 25.43
CA SER A 5 -41.69 62.73 24.35
C SER A 5 -41.28 63.10 22.92
N LEU A 6 -40.65 62.15 22.20
CA LEU A 6 -40.88 61.84 20.76
C LEU A 6 -40.19 60.49 20.41
N SER A 7 -40.93 59.37 20.39
CA SER A 7 -41.42 58.64 19.19
C SER A 7 -40.40 57.63 18.64
N LEU A 8 -40.57 56.31 18.87
CA LEU A 8 -41.35 55.32 18.11
C LEU A 8 -40.88 55.08 16.65
N LEU A 9 -40.66 53.78 16.32
CA LEU A 9 -40.45 53.13 15.01
C LEU A 9 -39.00 52.91 14.51
N LEU A 10 -38.54 51.65 14.59
CA LEU A 10 -38.07 50.79 13.48
C LEU A 10 -37.74 49.39 14.09
N GLY A 11 -38.51 48.34 13.80
CA GLY A 11 -38.21 47.39 12.71
C GLY A 11 -37.41 46.20 13.29
N LEU A 12 -38.04 45.13 13.78
CA LEU A 12 -38.42 43.93 13.02
C LEU A 12 -37.26 43.31 12.21
N CYS A 13 -37.00 42.02 12.48
CA CYS A 13 -36.26 41.05 11.67
C CYS A 13 -34.73 41.16 11.57
N CYS A 14 -34.03 40.47 12.49
CA CYS A 14 -32.81 39.75 12.15
C CYS A 14 -32.87 38.33 12.73
N SER A 15 -33.89 37.56 12.32
CA SER A 15 -33.74 36.12 12.17
C SER A 15 -32.79 35.90 10.99
N VAL A 16 -31.48 35.92 11.28
CA VAL A 16 -30.47 35.43 10.36
C VAL A 16 -30.77 33.95 10.19
N LEU A 17 -31.36 33.62 9.04
CA LEU A 17 -31.29 32.29 8.46
C LEU A 17 -29.81 31.92 8.43
N LEU A 18 -29.39 31.07 9.39
CA LEU A 18 -28.26 30.19 9.16
C LEU A 18 -28.68 29.32 7.97
N ALA A 19 -28.39 29.80 6.77
CA ALA A 19 -28.29 28.93 5.62
C ALA A 19 -27.26 27.88 6.03
N ALA A 20 -27.69 26.61 6.11
CA ALA A 20 -26.78 25.50 6.24
C ALA A 20 -25.74 25.66 5.12
N ALA A 21 -24.49 25.91 5.48
CA ALA A 21 -23.41 25.83 4.52
C ALA A 21 -23.48 24.42 3.90
N PRO A 22 -23.34 24.27 2.57
CA PRO A 22 -23.26 22.95 1.98
C PRO A 22 -22.15 22.16 2.70
N PRO A 23 -22.32 20.84 2.89
CA PRO A 23 -21.32 20.03 3.57
C PRO A 23 -19.96 20.26 2.88
N ALA A 24 -18.92 20.55 3.67
CA ALA A 24 -17.58 20.91 3.19
C ALA A 24 -17.01 19.81 2.26
N ARG A 25 -17.23 19.99 0.96
CA ARG A 25 -16.76 19.12 -0.11
C ARG A 25 -15.47 19.70 -0.68
N ALA A 26 -14.50 18.85 -0.94
CA ALA A 26 -13.24 19.29 -1.52
C ALA A 26 -13.44 19.82 -2.96
N ASP A 27 -12.84 20.96 -3.24
CA ASP A 27 -12.68 21.46 -4.61
C ASP A 27 -11.59 20.69 -5.37
N ILE A 28 -11.66 20.70 -6.71
CA ILE A 28 -10.56 20.23 -7.55
C ILE A 28 -9.40 21.25 -7.44
N PRO A 29 -8.17 20.81 -7.12
CA PRO A 29 -7.03 21.71 -6.99
C PRO A 29 -6.68 22.49 -8.27
N ASP A 30 -6.21 23.74 -8.11
CA ASP A 30 -5.89 24.63 -9.24
C ASP A 30 -4.75 24.10 -10.09
N GLU A 31 -3.78 23.43 -9.46
CA GLU A 31 -2.67 22.75 -10.10
C GLU A 31 -3.12 21.68 -11.10
N THR A 32 -4.27 21.03 -10.87
CA THR A 32 -4.84 20.06 -11.82
C THR A 32 -5.39 20.75 -13.05
N TYR A 33 -6.13 21.86 -12.91
CA TYR A 33 -6.59 22.64 -14.07
C TYR A 33 -5.40 23.17 -14.88
N ALA A 34 -4.37 23.68 -14.21
CA ALA A 34 -3.15 24.15 -14.86
C ALA A 34 -2.45 23.01 -15.64
N ALA A 35 -2.33 21.82 -15.04
CA ALA A 35 -1.72 20.65 -15.70
C ALA A 35 -2.52 20.16 -16.92
N LEU A 36 -3.84 20.35 -16.91
CA LEU A 36 -4.73 20.00 -18.02
C LEU A 36 -4.84 21.10 -19.09
N GLY A 37 -4.25 22.28 -18.85
CA GLY A 37 -4.38 23.45 -19.73
C GLY A 37 -5.79 24.04 -19.76
N LEU A 38 -6.52 23.91 -18.65
CA LEU A 38 -7.89 24.39 -18.48
C LEU A 38 -7.96 25.54 -17.45
N SER A 39 -9.03 26.32 -17.53
CA SER A 39 -9.42 27.28 -16.49
C SER A 39 -10.52 26.69 -15.60
N ARG A 40 -10.73 27.26 -14.41
CA ARG A 40 -11.75 26.80 -13.44
C ARG A 40 -13.19 26.82 -13.97
N ASP A 41 -13.48 27.67 -14.96
CA ASP A 41 -14.77 27.78 -15.62
C ASP A 41 -14.96 26.81 -16.80
N ALA A 42 -14.01 25.90 -17.03
CA ALA A 42 -14.14 24.83 -18.01
C ALA A 42 -15.43 24.02 -17.78
N SER A 43 -16.11 23.65 -18.87
CA SER A 43 -17.33 22.85 -18.76
C SER A 43 -17.03 21.46 -18.20
N PRO A 44 -18.01 20.77 -17.58
CA PRO A 44 -17.84 19.39 -17.14
C PRO A 44 -17.36 18.46 -18.26
N LYS A 45 -17.82 18.69 -19.49
CA LYS A 45 -17.36 17.99 -20.68
C LYS A 45 -15.86 18.21 -20.94
N ASP A 46 -15.41 19.46 -20.99
CA ASP A 46 -14.00 19.78 -21.30
C ASP A 46 -13.05 19.22 -20.22
N LEU A 47 -13.46 19.33 -18.95
CA LEU A 47 -12.72 18.76 -17.84
C LEU A 47 -12.63 17.23 -17.95
N TYR A 48 -13.76 16.55 -18.17
CA TYR A 48 -13.78 15.10 -18.32
C TYR A 48 -12.94 14.62 -19.51
N GLU A 49 -13.07 15.26 -20.67
CA GLU A 49 -12.30 14.90 -21.87
C GLU A 49 -10.79 15.09 -21.65
N ALA A 50 -10.37 16.16 -20.97
CA ALA A 50 -8.97 16.38 -20.65
C ALA A 50 -8.44 15.35 -19.64
N LEU A 51 -9.22 15.03 -18.61
CA LEU A 51 -8.87 14.00 -17.62
C LEU A 51 -8.72 12.63 -18.28
N VAL A 52 -9.69 12.21 -19.10
CA VAL A 52 -9.66 10.91 -19.80
C VAL A 52 -8.47 10.83 -20.76
N ARG A 53 -8.18 11.91 -21.50
CA ARG A 53 -7.01 11.97 -22.39
C ARG A 53 -5.72 11.70 -21.62
N ARG A 54 -5.53 12.33 -20.46
CA ARG A 54 -4.36 12.09 -19.59
C ARG A 54 -4.37 10.68 -18.98
N TYR A 55 -5.52 10.23 -18.52
CA TYR A 55 -5.69 8.94 -17.82
C TYR A 55 -5.42 7.72 -18.71
N HIS A 56 -5.78 7.78 -20.00
CA HIS A 56 -5.52 6.71 -20.99
C HIS A 56 -4.21 6.88 -21.76
N ASP A 57 -3.38 7.87 -21.43
CA ASP A 57 -2.10 8.09 -22.08
C ASP A 57 -1.00 7.15 -21.49
N PRO A 58 -0.38 6.28 -22.31
CA PRO A 58 0.74 5.44 -21.86
C PRO A 58 1.93 6.23 -21.30
N GLU A 59 2.20 7.44 -21.80
CA GLU A 59 3.27 8.31 -21.28
C GLU A 59 2.95 8.83 -19.87
N GLN A 60 1.68 8.75 -19.46
CA GLN A 60 1.17 9.13 -18.14
C GLN A 60 0.88 7.91 -17.24
N GLY A 61 1.39 6.72 -17.61
CA GLY A 61 1.32 5.51 -16.80
C GLY A 61 0.13 4.59 -17.08
N HIS A 62 -0.53 4.73 -18.23
CA HIS A 62 -1.55 3.77 -18.68
C HIS A 62 -0.94 2.50 -19.30
N GLY A 63 -1.60 1.35 -19.13
CA GLY A 63 -1.25 0.10 -19.82
C GLY A 63 -0.18 -0.77 -19.12
N LYS A 64 0.62 -1.47 -19.93
CA LYS A 64 1.56 -2.51 -19.42
C LYS A 64 2.82 -1.96 -18.74
N GLY A 65 3.01 -0.63 -18.72
CA GLY A 65 4.15 0.06 -18.12
C GLY A 65 5.49 -0.19 -18.83
N ALA A 66 6.56 0.35 -18.25
CA ALA A 66 7.92 0.32 -18.83
C ALA A 66 8.48 -1.11 -19.07
N PHE A 67 7.96 -2.10 -18.36
CA PHE A 67 8.39 -3.51 -18.46
C PHE A 67 7.36 -4.40 -19.19
N GLY A 68 6.48 -3.81 -19.99
CA GLY A 68 5.38 -4.51 -20.65
C GLY A 68 5.78 -5.69 -21.55
N ASP A 69 7.02 -5.73 -22.03
CA ASP A 69 7.55 -6.82 -22.86
C ASP A 69 8.03 -8.03 -22.03
N LEU A 70 8.14 -7.90 -20.71
CA LEU A 70 8.67 -8.95 -19.83
C LEU A 70 7.59 -9.88 -19.27
N TRP A 71 6.31 -9.54 -19.43
CA TRP A 71 5.20 -10.30 -18.86
C TRP A 71 3.99 -10.33 -19.78
N GLU A 72 3.19 -11.39 -19.65
CA GLU A 72 1.92 -11.56 -20.33
C GLU A 72 0.78 -11.67 -19.31
N PRO A 73 -0.43 -11.20 -19.64
CA PRO A 73 -1.56 -11.24 -18.73
C PRO A 73 -2.03 -12.68 -18.50
N THR A 74 -2.27 -13.03 -17.23
CA THR A 74 -3.01 -14.25 -16.92
C THR A 74 -4.48 -14.07 -17.28
N PRO A 75 -5.31 -15.14 -17.29
CA PRO A 75 -6.75 -14.99 -17.47
C PRO A 75 -7.39 -14.01 -16.47
N PHE A 76 -6.84 -13.90 -15.25
CA PHE A 76 -7.39 -13.05 -14.21
C PHE A 76 -6.86 -11.61 -14.26
N THR A 77 -5.60 -11.39 -14.66
CA THR A 77 -5.03 -10.04 -14.84
C THR A 77 -5.88 -9.18 -15.80
N ARG A 78 -6.58 -9.81 -16.74
CA ARG A 78 -7.48 -9.14 -17.71
C ARG A 78 -8.61 -8.33 -17.08
N TYR A 79 -8.97 -8.61 -15.83
CA TYR A 79 -9.97 -7.85 -15.08
C TYR A 79 -9.36 -6.72 -14.23
N LEU A 80 -8.04 -6.69 -14.08
CA LEU A 80 -7.31 -5.75 -13.20
C LEU A 80 -6.85 -4.49 -13.95
N ASP A 81 -6.63 -4.60 -15.26
CA ASP A 81 -6.51 -3.47 -16.20
C ASP A 81 -7.49 -3.66 -17.37
N PRO A 82 -8.77 -3.35 -17.17
CA PRO A 82 -9.83 -3.59 -18.15
C PRO A 82 -9.56 -2.99 -19.52
N LYS A 83 -9.09 -1.75 -19.56
CA LYS A 83 -8.97 -0.97 -20.79
C LYS A 83 -7.95 -1.57 -21.75
N THR A 84 -6.87 -2.13 -21.21
CA THR A 84 -5.77 -2.69 -21.99
C THR A 84 -5.91 -4.20 -22.22
N LEU A 85 -6.42 -4.95 -21.23
CA LEU A 85 -6.28 -6.40 -21.18
C LEU A 85 -7.59 -7.17 -21.29
N TYR A 86 -8.75 -6.54 -21.08
CA TYR A 86 -10.02 -7.24 -21.07
C TYR A 86 -10.39 -7.79 -22.45
N VAL A 87 -10.95 -9.00 -22.45
CA VAL A 87 -11.52 -9.62 -23.64
C VAL A 87 -12.90 -10.14 -23.25
N ALA A 88 -13.93 -9.67 -23.96
CA ALA A 88 -15.29 -10.12 -23.75
C ALA A 88 -15.43 -11.64 -24.01
N PRO A 89 -16.37 -12.33 -23.34
CA PRO A 89 -16.64 -13.74 -23.59
C PRO A 89 -17.16 -13.95 -25.02
N ASP A 90 -16.92 -15.14 -25.57
CA ASP A 90 -17.38 -15.51 -26.91
C ASP A 90 -18.88 -15.87 -26.90
N MET A 91 -19.71 -14.85 -26.69
CA MET A 91 -21.16 -14.94 -26.57
C MET A 91 -21.81 -13.85 -27.43
N ASP A 92 -22.05 -14.18 -28.71
CA ASP A 92 -22.49 -13.22 -29.72
C ASP A 92 -24.02 -13.20 -29.87
N PHE A 93 -24.66 -12.27 -29.15
CA PHE A 93 -26.08 -11.99 -29.24
C PHE A 93 -26.38 -10.55 -28.81
N GLU A 94 -27.48 -10.00 -29.31
CA GLU A 94 -28.01 -8.70 -28.87
C GLU A 94 -28.76 -8.85 -27.56
N ALA A 95 -28.58 -7.89 -26.66
CA ALA A 95 -29.33 -7.79 -25.41
C ALA A 95 -29.80 -6.36 -25.19
N THR A 96 -31.08 -6.22 -24.85
CA THR A 96 -31.65 -4.97 -24.38
C THR A 96 -31.31 -4.72 -22.90
N ARG A 97 -31.51 -3.48 -22.46
CA ARG A 97 -31.38 -3.06 -21.06
C ARG A 97 -32.12 -3.97 -20.08
N ASP A 98 -33.35 -4.36 -20.41
CA ASP A 98 -34.19 -5.19 -19.53
C ASP A 98 -33.74 -6.66 -19.57
N GLU A 99 -33.35 -7.17 -20.74
CA GLU A 99 -32.84 -8.54 -20.90
C GLU A 99 -31.52 -8.76 -20.14
N CYS A 100 -30.69 -7.73 -19.98
CA CYS A 100 -29.53 -7.80 -19.08
C CYS A 100 -29.95 -8.21 -17.67
N VAL A 101 -30.97 -7.56 -17.10
CA VAL A 101 -31.43 -7.84 -15.73
C VAL A 101 -32.15 -9.19 -15.66
N GLU A 102 -33.05 -9.46 -16.61
CA GLU A 102 -33.83 -10.70 -16.65
C GLU A 102 -32.92 -11.94 -16.70
N CYS A 103 -31.97 -11.96 -17.64
CA CYS A 103 -31.05 -13.08 -17.79
C CYS A 103 -30.13 -13.23 -16.57
N HIS A 104 -29.52 -12.12 -16.11
CA HIS A 104 -28.57 -12.17 -14.99
C HIS A 104 -29.24 -12.42 -13.63
N THR A 105 -30.56 -12.29 -13.51
CA THR A 105 -31.30 -12.76 -12.33
C THR A 105 -31.12 -14.27 -12.14
N THR A 106 -30.95 -15.02 -13.23
CA THR A 106 -30.69 -16.46 -13.19
C THR A 106 -29.20 -16.78 -13.25
N VAL A 107 -28.43 -16.09 -14.10
CA VAL A 107 -27.02 -16.43 -14.36
C VAL A 107 -26.09 -15.93 -13.24
N THR A 108 -26.30 -14.71 -12.74
CA THR A 108 -25.49 -14.10 -11.67
C THR A 108 -26.39 -13.39 -10.65
N PRO A 109 -27.29 -14.11 -9.94
CA PRO A 109 -28.30 -13.51 -9.07
C PRO A 109 -27.72 -12.56 -8.01
N GLY A 110 -26.54 -12.87 -7.47
CA GLY A 110 -25.89 -12.02 -6.47
C GLY A 110 -25.60 -10.60 -6.97
N TRP A 111 -25.22 -10.44 -8.26
CA TRP A 111 -24.99 -9.13 -8.86
C TRP A 111 -26.27 -8.36 -9.09
N VAL A 112 -27.33 -9.03 -9.55
CA VAL A 112 -28.64 -8.38 -9.71
C VAL A 112 -29.20 -7.95 -8.36
N HIS A 113 -29.17 -8.82 -7.34
CA HIS A 113 -29.64 -8.45 -5.99
C HIS A 113 -28.83 -7.30 -5.38
N SER A 114 -27.51 -7.29 -5.59
CA SER A 114 -26.63 -6.22 -5.09
C SER A 114 -26.92 -4.89 -5.80
N TRP A 115 -27.09 -4.90 -7.12
CA TRP A 115 -27.50 -3.73 -7.90
C TRP A 115 -28.90 -3.22 -7.52
N GLN A 116 -29.88 -4.11 -7.33
CA GLN A 116 -31.24 -3.74 -6.91
C GLN A 116 -31.29 -3.04 -5.54
N ARG A 117 -30.32 -3.29 -4.65
CA ARG A 117 -30.19 -2.60 -3.36
C ARG A 117 -29.36 -1.32 -3.44
N SER A 118 -28.72 -1.07 -4.57
CA SER A 118 -27.87 0.10 -4.76
C SER A 118 -28.70 1.32 -5.13
N VAL A 119 -28.13 2.51 -4.89
CA VAL A 119 -28.69 3.78 -5.41
C VAL A 119 -28.76 3.77 -6.94
N HIS A 120 -27.85 3.08 -7.63
CA HIS A 120 -27.87 2.96 -9.08
C HIS A 120 -29.11 2.20 -9.60
N GLY A 121 -29.65 1.26 -8.82
CA GLY A 121 -30.84 0.50 -9.18
C GLY A 121 -32.14 1.30 -9.10
N ASP A 122 -32.21 2.27 -8.17
CA ASP A 122 -33.39 3.09 -7.93
C ASP A 122 -33.01 4.52 -7.50
N LEU A 123 -32.84 5.42 -8.49
CA LEU A 123 -32.54 6.83 -8.23
C LEU A 123 -33.76 7.58 -7.67
N ASP A 124 -34.98 7.11 -7.95
CA ASP A 124 -36.21 7.73 -7.49
C ASP A 124 -36.39 7.54 -5.98
N GLU A 125 -35.88 6.45 -5.39
CA GLU A 125 -35.79 6.28 -3.94
C GLU A 125 -35.12 7.51 -3.32
N ILE A 126 -33.94 7.90 -3.82
CA ILE A 126 -33.17 9.04 -3.31
C ILE A 126 -33.90 10.36 -3.54
N ARG A 127 -34.47 10.59 -4.73
CA ARG A 127 -35.22 11.82 -5.06
C ARG A 127 -36.38 12.05 -4.10
N ASN A 128 -37.04 10.98 -3.67
CA ASN A 128 -38.23 11.02 -2.82
C ASN A 128 -37.92 11.06 -1.31
N LEU A 129 -36.65 10.98 -0.88
CA LEU A 129 -36.31 11.03 0.55
C LEU A 129 -36.72 12.34 1.22
N PRO A 130 -37.11 12.33 2.50
CA PRO A 130 -37.33 13.57 3.23
C PRO A 130 -35.97 14.28 3.50
N ALA A 131 -36.00 15.59 3.72
CA ALA A 131 -34.79 16.40 3.85
C ALA A 131 -33.95 16.07 5.10
N ASP A 132 -34.55 15.45 6.11
CA ASP A 132 -33.89 15.01 7.34
C ASP A 132 -33.28 13.60 7.25
N ASP A 133 -33.51 12.87 6.14
CA ASP A 133 -32.86 11.58 5.90
C ASP A 133 -31.34 11.77 5.71
N SER A 134 -30.55 10.89 6.31
CA SER A 134 -29.09 10.92 6.23
C SER A 134 -28.52 10.81 4.82
N ARG A 135 -29.30 10.28 3.88
CA ARG A 135 -28.96 10.13 2.46
C ARG A 135 -29.47 11.28 1.60
N ALA A 136 -30.22 12.24 2.14
CA ALA A 136 -30.87 13.30 1.36
C ALA A 136 -29.88 14.17 0.55
N TYR A 137 -28.64 14.32 1.02
CA TYR A 137 -27.57 15.03 0.29
C TYR A 137 -27.26 14.40 -1.09
N LYS A 138 -27.59 13.12 -1.28
CA LYS A 138 -27.37 12.42 -2.57
C LYS A 138 -28.27 12.97 -3.68
N LYS A 139 -29.34 13.71 -3.38
CA LYS A 139 -30.16 14.39 -4.39
C LYS A 139 -29.35 15.39 -5.21
N GLU A 140 -28.56 16.23 -4.53
CA GLU A 140 -27.66 17.18 -5.18
C GLU A 140 -26.58 16.47 -6.01
N LEU A 141 -26.14 15.29 -5.58
CA LEU A 141 -25.21 14.47 -6.37
C LEU A 141 -25.86 13.92 -7.65
N ILE A 142 -27.14 13.55 -7.60
CA ILE A 142 -27.89 13.13 -8.79
C ILE A 142 -28.03 14.33 -9.75
N ASP A 143 -28.41 15.50 -9.25
CA ASP A 143 -28.51 16.73 -10.05
C ASP A 143 -27.15 17.07 -10.71
N GLN A 144 -26.04 16.93 -9.98
CA GLN A 144 -24.69 17.12 -10.51
C GLN A 144 -24.36 16.10 -11.62
N VAL A 145 -24.71 14.83 -11.43
CA VAL A 145 -24.49 13.78 -12.44
C VAL A 145 -25.30 14.07 -13.70
N GLU A 146 -26.58 14.43 -13.58
CA GLU A 146 -27.43 14.80 -14.71
C GLU A 146 -26.85 16.01 -15.46
N ALA A 147 -26.43 17.05 -14.74
CA ALA A 147 -25.78 18.21 -15.34
C ALA A 147 -24.49 17.86 -16.11
N ASN A 148 -23.67 16.94 -15.58
CA ASN A 148 -22.48 16.45 -16.27
C ASN A 148 -22.87 15.73 -17.57
N LEU A 149 -23.84 14.82 -17.51
CA LEU A 149 -24.29 14.04 -18.67
C LEU A 149 -24.97 14.92 -19.74
N HIS A 150 -25.71 15.96 -19.33
CA HIS A 150 -26.24 16.98 -20.24
C HIS A 150 -25.12 17.76 -20.92
N SER A 151 -24.11 18.21 -20.16
CA SER A 151 -22.96 18.91 -20.72
C SER A 151 -22.21 18.06 -21.75
N MET A 152 -22.17 16.74 -21.57
CA MET A 152 -21.54 15.80 -22.50
C MET A 152 -22.45 15.38 -23.67
N GLY A 153 -23.74 15.74 -23.65
CA GLY A 153 -24.72 15.32 -24.65
C GLY A 153 -25.10 13.84 -24.60
N VAL A 154 -24.79 13.16 -23.50
CA VAL A 154 -25.13 11.75 -23.26
C VAL A 154 -26.58 11.62 -22.78
N LEU A 155 -27.01 12.56 -21.94
CA LEU A 155 -28.40 12.67 -21.48
C LEU A 155 -29.04 13.90 -22.15
N PRO A 156 -30.15 13.76 -22.89
CA PRO A 156 -30.84 14.89 -23.52
C PRO A 156 -31.18 16.00 -22.51
N GLU A 157 -31.03 17.26 -22.92
CA GLU A 157 -31.23 18.42 -22.04
C GLU A 157 -32.61 18.38 -21.34
N GLY A 158 -32.61 18.49 -20.01
CA GLY A 158 -33.83 18.49 -19.19
C GLY A 158 -34.44 17.11 -18.94
N GLN A 159 -33.84 16.03 -19.43
CA GLN A 159 -34.26 14.66 -19.11
C GLN A 159 -33.61 14.18 -17.81
N ALA A 160 -34.40 13.64 -16.89
CA ALA A 160 -33.87 12.98 -15.69
C ALA A 160 -33.27 11.61 -16.01
N LEU A 161 -32.20 11.24 -15.30
CA LEU A 161 -31.60 9.91 -15.38
C LEU A 161 -32.47 8.91 -14.60
N GLY A 162 -33.12 7.95 -15.28
CA GLY A 162 -34.03 7.01 -14.62
C GLY A 162 -33.33 6.10 -13.61
N ASN A 163 -32.39 5.29 -14.09
CA ASN A 163 -31.50 4.45 -13.28
C ASN A 163 -30.12 4.34 -13.97
N VAL A 164 -29.16 3.73 -13.27
CA VAL A 164 -27.90 3.30 -13.84
C VAL A 164 -27.91 1.76 -13.85
N SER A 165 -28.27 1.19 -14.98
CA SER A 165 -28.42 -0.26 -15.18
C SER A 165 -27.11 -0.92 -15.63
N CYS A 166 -27.12 -2.24 -15.74
CA CYS A 166 -25.99 -3.05 -16.23
C CYS A 166 -25.40 -2.50 -17.53
N ILE A 167 -26.27 -2.14 -18.48
CA ILE A 167 -25.88 -1.69 -19.82
C ILE A 167 -25.16 -0.33 -19.80
N ASP A 168 -25.50 0.57 -18.85
CA ASP A 168 -24.87 1.88 -18.75
C ASP A 168 -23.39 1.77 -18.42
N CYS A 169 -23.06 0.86 -17.49
CA CYS A 169 -21.68 0.63 -17.08
C CYS A 169 -20.94 -0.31 -18.02
N HIS A 170 -21.58 -1.37 -18.50
CA HIS A 170 -20.89 -2.46 -19.22
C HIS A 170 -20.92 -2.33 -20.74
N MET A 171 -21.72 -1.42 -21.31
CA MET A 171 -21.83 -1.21 -22.76
C MET A 171 -21.89 0.28 -23.16
N GLY A 172 -22.21 1.18 -22.23
CA GLY A 172 -22.18 2.63 -22.41
C GLY A 172 -23.42 3.32 -21.86
N VAL A 173 -23.22 4.47 -21.21
CA VAL A 173 -24.29 5.26 -20.58
C VAL A 173 -25.32 5.68 -21.62
N GLY A 174 -26.60 5.44 -21.32
CA GLY A 174 -27.72 5.81 -22.18
C GLY A 174 -28.04 4.82 -23.29
N LYS A 175 -27.30 3.70 -23.43
CA LYS A 175 -27.65 2.65 -24.39
C LYS A 175 -28.95 1.94 -23.99
N ALA A 176 -29.75 1.61 -25.01
CA ALA A 176 -30.98 0.81 -24.88
C ALA A 176 -30.75 -0.68 -25.17
N GLU A 177 -29.81 -0.99 -26.05
CA GLU A 177 -29.40 -2.34 -26.45
C GLU A 177 -27.91 -2.36 -26.84
N GLY A 178 -27.32 -3.55 -26.91
CA GLY A 178 -25.97 -3.76 -27.39
C GLY A 178 -25.62 -5.25 -27.53
N ASN A 179 -24.54 -5.52 -28.24
CA ASN A 179 -24.08 -6.88 -28.49
C ASN A 179 -23.20 -7.38 -27.33
N HIS A 180 -23.54 -8.53 -26.75
CA HIS A 180 -22.86 -9.08 -25.58
C HIS A 180 -21.38 -9.43 -25.82
N LYS A 181 -20.96 -9.66 -27.08
CA LYS A 181 -19.56 -9.91 -27.43
C LYS A 181 -18.83 -8.65 -27.86
N ALA A 182 -19.46 -7.82 -28.69
CA ALA A 182 -18.79 -6.70 -29.33
C ALA A 182 -18.81 -5.41 -28.48
N ASP A 183 -19.85 -5.19 -27.69
CA ASP A 183 -20.03 -3.97 -26.90
C ASP A 183 -19.69 -4.14 -25.41
N LEU A 184 -19.60 -5.37 -24.91
CA LEU A 184 -19.34 -5.63 -23.49
C LEU A 184 -17.90 -5.26 -23.09
N TYR A 185 -17.78 -4.43 -22.06
CA TYR A 185 -16.51 -4.13 -21.41
C TYR A 185 -16.61 -4.17 -19.88
N MET A 186 -15.45 -4.24 -19.23
CA MET A 186 -15.34 -4.04 -17.79
C MET A 186 -15.12 -2.53 -17.53
N PRO A 187 -15.97 -1.86 -16.72
CA PRO A 187 -15.87 -0.43 -16.50
C PRO A 187 -14.55 -0.07 -15.80
N ASP A 188 -13.81 0.86 -16.39
CA ASP A 188 -12.64 1.48 -15.76
C ASP A 188 -13.04 2.77 -15.01
N ALA A 189 -12.06 3.44 -14.39
CA ALA A 189 -12.30 4.66 -13.64
C ALA A 189 -12.86 5.81 -14.50
N ALA A 190 -12.49 5.89 -15.79
CA ALA A 190 -13.01 6.89 -16.71
C ALA A 190 -14.50 6.63 -17.00
N ASN A 191 -14.93 5.38 -17.15
CA ASN A 191 -16.35 5.06 -17.28
C ASN A 191 -17.17 5.55 -16.09
N CYS A 192 -16.67 5.40 -14.85
CA CYS A 192 -17.32 5.97 -13.67
C CYS A 192 -17.29 7.51 -13.67
N GLY A 193 -16.18 8.09 -14.12
CA GLY A 193 -15.95 9.54 -14.20
C GLY A 193 -16.86 10.27 -15.18
N GLN A 194 -17.49 9.58 -16.13
CA GLN A 194 -18.46 10.19 -17.05
C GLN A 194 -19.66 10.79 -16.30
N CYS A 195 -20.11 10.10 -15.24
CA CYS A 195 -21.13 10.59 -14.33
C CYS A 195 -20.49 11.37 -13.16
N HIS A 196 -19.48 10.76 -12.52
CA HIS A 196 -18.85 11.25 -11.29
C HIS A 196 -17.59 12.08 -11.57
N VAL A 197 -17.72 13.11 -12.42
CA VAL A 197 -16.60 13.94 -12.89
C VAL A 197 -15.78 14.51 -11.73
N GLN A 198 -16.46 15.02 -10.69
CA GLN A 198 -15.82 15.62 -9.53
C GLN A 198 -14.96 14.59 -8.76
N GLN A 199 -15.49 13.41 -8.45
CA GLN A 199 -14.74 12.37 -7.74
C GLN A 199 -13.58 11.81 -8.57
N PHE A 200 -13.78 11.66 -9.88
CA PHE A 200 -12.72 11.25 -10.79
C PHE A 200 -11.60 12.30 -10.86
N ALA A 201 -11.95 13.59 -10.95
CA ALA A 201 -10.99 14.69 -10.94
C ALA A 201 -10.26 14.82 -9.58
N GLU A 202 -10.96 14.67 -8.46
CA GLU A 202 -10.37 14.64 -7.13
C GLU A 202 -9.32 13.52 -7.03
N ARG A 203 -9.62 12.31 -7.50
CA ARG A 203 -8.65 11.21 -7.54
C ARG A 203 -7.49 11.51 -8.47
N GLU A 204 -7.76 11.94 -9.71
CA GLU A 204 -6.72 12.26 -10.69
C GLU A 204 -5.82 13.42 -10.25
N SER A 205 -6.31 14.32 -9.39
CA SER A 205 -5.51 15.41 -8.83
C SER A 205 -4.38 14.93 -7.93
N GLU A 206 -4.37 13.68 -7.45
CA GLU A 206 -3.23 13.11 -6.73
C GLU A 206 -1.93 13.14 -7.57
N ARG A 207 -2.05 13.09 -8.91
CA ARG A 207 -0.93 13.25 -9.84
C ARG A 207 -0.26 14.61 -9.74
N ASP A 208 -1.04 15.64 -9.42
CA ASP A 208 -0.63 17.05 -9.44
C ASP A 208 -0.27 17.55 -8.03
N THR A 209 -1.01 17.13 -7.00
CA THR A 209 -0.83 17.63 -5.63
C THR A 209 0.29 16.94 -4.84
N LEU A 210 0.78 15.79 -5.30
CA LEU A 210 1.90 15.07 -4.66
C LEU A 210 3.20 15.22 -5.48
N THR A 211 3.74 16.42 -5.47
CA THR A 211 5.09 16.69 -5.99
C THR A 211 6.06 16.83 -4.82
N TRP A 212 7.03 15.91 -4.75
CA TRP A 212 8.02 15.86 -3.68
C TRP A 212 9.11 16.91 -3.88
N PRO A 213 9.40 17.76 -2.88
CA PRO A 213 10.29 18.90 -3.06
C PRO A 213 11.77 18.52 -3.26
N GLN A 214 12.17 17.27 -3.02
CA GLN A 214 13.50 16.75 -3.31
C GLN A 214 13.46 15.43 -4.11
N GLU A 215 12.39 15.22 -4.89
CA GLU A 215 12.25 14.03 -5.75
C GLU A 215 12.38 12.69 -4.99
N GLN A 216 12.00 12.65 -3.71
CA GLN A 216 12.09 11.45 -2.88
C GLN A 216 11.24 10.28 -3.43
N TRP A 217 10.20 10.62 -4.17
CA TRP A 217 9.41 9.70 -4.97
C TRP A 217 9.13 10.33 -6.34
N PRO A 218 8.82 9.52 -7.37
CA PRO A 218 8.28 10.03 -8.62
C PRO A 218 7.05 10.92 -8.36
N ALA A 219 6.91 11.99 -9.16
CA ALA A 219 5.77 12.90 -9.06
C ALA A 219 4.44 12.13 -9.12
N GLY A 220 3.50 12.52 -8.27
CA GLY A 220 2.20 11.86 -8.14
C GLY A 220 2.23 10.54 -7.37
N ARG A 221 3.37 10.06 -6.85
CA ARG A 221 3.48 8.79 -6.11
C ARG A 221 4.03 8.98 -4.69
N PRO A 222 3.64 8.13 -3.72
CA PRO A 222 2.63 7.09 -3.79
C PRO A 222 1.19 7.65 -3.81
N SER A 223 0.32 7.10 -4.65
CA SER A 223 -1.09 7.53 -4.77
C SER A 223 -1.97 6.41 -5.32
N HIS A 224 -3.29 6.58 -5.21
CA HIS A 224 -4.25 5.70 -5.88
C HIS A 224 -4.32 5.98 -7.38
N ALA A 225 -4.09 7.23 -7.80
CA ALA A 225 -4.07 7.61 -9.22
C ALA A 225 -3.00 6.88 -10.04
N LEU A 226 -1.90 6.46 -9.41
CA LEU A 226 -0.75 5.81 -10.04
C LEU A 226 -0.41 4.43 -9.44
N SER A 227 -1.38 3.78 -8.79
CA SER A 227 -1.17 2.50 -8.11
C SER A 227 -0.79 1.38 -9.08
N TRP A 228 -1.44 1.33 -10.25
CA TRP A 228 -1.21 0.29 -11.25
C TRP A 228 0.15 0.48 -11.92
N GLN A 229 0.49 1.72 -12.30
CA GLN A 229 1.81 2.06 -12.83
C GLN A 229 2.92 1.62 -11.87
N ALA A 230 2.79 1.95 -10.58
CA ALA A 230 3.77 1.55 -9.58
C ALA A 230 3.95 0.03 -9.48
N ASN A 231 2.87 -0.75 -9.62
CA ASN A 231 2.90 -2.20 -9.61
C ASN A 231 3.59 -2.79 -10.85
N VAL A 232 3.15 -2.40 -12.06
CA VAL A 232 3.68 -2.98 -13.30
C VAL A 232 5.11 -2.53 -13.62
N GLU A 233 5.54 -1.41 -13.06
CA GLU A 233 6.93 -0.91 -13.12
C GLU A 233 7.79 -1.40 -11.95
N THR A 234 7.28 -2.27 -11.07
CA THR A 234 8.12 -2.94 -10.09
C THR A 234 8.90 -4.07 -10.78
N ALA A 235 10.24 -3.99 -10.75
CA ALA A 235 11.11 -4.88 -11.51
C ALA A 235 10.85 -6.37 -11.24
N ILE A 236 10.81 -6.79 -9.98
CA ILE A 236 10.55 -8.19 -9.63
C ILE A 236 9.14 -8.64 -10.01
N TRP A 237 8.15 -7.74 -9.92
CA TRP A 237 6.80 -8.03 -10.37
C TRP A 237 6.77 -8.34 -11.87
N ALA A 238 7.52 -7.60 -12.68
CA ALA A 238 7.61 -7.84 -14.12
C ALA A 238 8.47 -9.08 -14.45
N GLY A 239 9.58 -9.28 -13.74
CA GLY A 239 10.57 -10.32 -14.03
C GLY A 239 10.25 -11.71 -13.47
N MET A 240 9.39 -11.82 -12.46
CA MET A 240 9.10 -13.11 -11.82
C MET A 240 8.20 -14.01 -12.69
N ALA A 241 8.53 -15.30 -12.70
CA ALA A 241 7.80 -16.31 -13.47
C ALA A 241 6.45 -16.70 -12.83
N GLN A 242 6.30 -16.54 -11.51
CA GLN A 242 5.10 -16.92 -10.77
C GLN A 242 4.01 -15.85 -10.93
N ARG A 243 3.38 -15.80 -12.10
CA ARG A 243 2.42 -14.74 -12.47
C ARG A 243 1.20 -14.69 -11.54
N GLU A 244 0.71 -15.82 -11.04
CA GLU A 244 -0.39 -15.84 -10.07
C GLU A 244 -0.01 -15.20 -8.72
N VAL A 245 1.28 -15.27 -8.34
CA VAL A 245 1.79 -14.58 -7.15
C VAL A 245 1.93 -13.09 -7.44
N ALA A 246 2.43 -12.71 -8.61
CA ALA A 246 2.48 -11.32 -9.06
C ALA A 246 1.08 -10.69 -9.17
N ASP A 247 0.07 -11.45 -9.59
CA ASP A 247 -1.33 -11.01 -9.59
C ASP A 247 -1.87 -10.74 -8.18
N GLY A 248 -1.28 -11.36 -7.15
CA GLY A 248 -1.52 -11.00 -5.74
C GLY A 248 -1.15 -9.54 -5.44
N CYS A 249 -0.04 -9.05 -5.97
CA CYS A 249 0.34 -7.63 -5.90
C CYS A 249 -0.66 -6.77 -6.70
N SER A 250 -0.97 -7.20 -7.93
CA SER A 250 -1.89 -6.51 -8.84
C SER A 250 -3.26 -6.28 -8.22
N LEU A 251 -3.78 -7.25 -7.46
CA LEU A 251 -5.05 -7.16 -6.73
C LEU A 251 -5.09 -6.01 -5.72
N CYS A 252 -3.94 -5.65 -5.12
CA CYS A 252 -3.82 -4.51 -4.20
C CYS A 252 -3.54 -3.18 -4.91
N HIS A 253 -3.40 -3.17 -6.24
CA HIS A 253 -2.92 -2.02 -7.01
C HIS A 253 -3.86 -1.61 -8.16
N THR A 254 -5.14 -2.00 -8.11
CA THR A 254 -6.15 -1.70 -9.16
C THR A 254 -6.81 -0.32 -9.05
N MET A 255 -6.54 0.45 -8.00
CA MET A 255 -7.23 1.70 -7.68
C MET A 255 -7.12 2.73 -8.79
N GLN A 256 -6.01 2.73 -9.53
CA GLN A 256 -5.85 3.53 -10.76
C GLN A 256 -6.92 3.14 -11.79
N ASN A 257 -7.11 1.85 -12.03
CA ASN A 257 -7.89 1.29 -13.13
C ASN A 257 -9.38 1.20 -12.84
N THR A 258 -9.80 0.92 -11.60
CA THR A 258 -11.20 0.71 -11.24
C THR A 258 -11.60 1.46 -9.97
N CYS A 259 -12.86 1.91 -9.90
CA CYS A 259 -13.39 2.64 -8.75
C CYS A 259 -14.14 1.76 -7.73
N ASN A 260 -14.01 0.43 -7.79
CA ASN A 260 -14.84 -0.51 -7.01
C ASN A 260 -14.10 -1.17 -5.85
N SER A 261 -12.98 -0.60 -5.42
CA SER A 261 -12.15 -1.17 -4.35
C SER A 261 -12.58 -0.76 -2.94
N CYS A 262 -13.16 0.43 -2.77
CA CYS A 262 -13.64 0.91 -1.46
C CYS A 262 -15.16 0.82 -1.29
N HIS A 263 -15.93 1.15 -2.32
CA HIS A 263 -17.37 0.90 -2.39
C HIS A 263 -17.60 -0.20 -3.42
N THR A 264 -17.69 -1.43 -2.94
CA THR A 264 -17.56 -2.60 -3.80
C THR A 264 -18.75 -2.81 -4.73
N ARG A 265 -18.47 -3.44 -5.87
CA ARG A 265 -19.51 -3.86 -6.83
C ARG A 265 -20.41 -4.93 -6.21
N HIS A 266 -21.71 -4.98 -6.48
CA HIS A 266 -22.49 -4.08 -7.34
C HIS A 266 -23.39 -3.14 -6.54
N GLU A 267 -23.14 -3.01 -5.22
CA GLU A 267 -23.94 -2.16 -4.33
C GLU A 267 -23.42 -0.73 -4.31
N PHE A 268 -22.10 -0.54 -4.53
CA PHE A 268 -21.43 0.76 -4.59
C PHE A 268 -21.78 1.66 -3.39
N SER A 269 -21.83 1.08 -2.19
CA SER A 269 -22.28 1.77 -0.99
C SER A 269 -21.24 2.76 -0.47
N ALA A 270 -21.59 4.05 -0.47
CA ALA A 270 -20.76 5.06 0.19
C ALA A 270 -20.63 4.82 1.70
N ALA A 271 -21.64 4.22 2.33
CA ALA A 271 -21.59 3.86 3.75
C ALA A 271 -20.59 2.72 4.02
N GLU A 272 -20.49 1.75 3.12
CA GLU A 272 -19.43 0.73 3.15
C GLU A 272 -18.05 1.36 3.00
N ALA A 273 -17.87 2.25 2.01
CA ALA A 273 -16.58 2.89 1.74
C ALA A 273 -16.07 3.79 2.87
N ARG A 274 -16.93 4.22 3.80
CA ARG A 274 -16.55 5.02 4.96
C ARG A 274 -16.01 4.20 6.14
N LYS A 275 -16.16 2.87 6.10
CA LYS A 275 -15.71 1.98 7.17
C LYS A 275 -14.24 1.58 7.00
N PRO A 276 -13.45 1.53 8.08
CA PRO A 276 -12.03 1.14 8.04
C PRO A 276 -11.72 -0.20 7.34
N GLU A 277 -12.63 -1.17 7.41
CA GLU A 277 -12.44 -2.52 6.84
C GLU A 277 -12.23 -2.48 5.33
N THR A 278 -12.78 -1.47 4.64
CA THR A 278 -12.62 -1.38 3.18
C THR A 278 -11.16 -1.13 2.78
N CYS A 279 -10.39 -0.44 3.64
CA CYS A 279 -8.97 -0.21 3.42
C CYS A 279 -8.13 -1.45 3.76
N SER A 280 -8.64 -2.34 4.61
CA SER A 280 -7.87 -3.42 5.23
C SER A 280 -7.34 -4.46 4.25
N THR A 281 -8.00 -4.67 3.10
CA THR A 281 -7.54 -5.64 2.10
C THR A 281 -6.19 -5.25 1.49
N CYS A 282 -5.91 -3.94 1.36
CA CYS A 282 -4.67 -3.45 0.76
C CYS A 282 -3.73 -2.85 1.80
N HIS A 283 -4.25 -2.13 2.80
CA HIS A 283 -3.47 -1.46 3.85
C HIS A 283 -3.31 -2.34 5.10
N ASN A 284 -2.60 -3.46 4.94
CA ASN A 284 -2.30 -4.44 5.99
C ASN A 284 -0.91 -5.06 5.81
N GLY A 285 -0.54 -5.97 6.70
CA GLY A 285 0.52 -6.94 6.40
C GLY A 285 1.90 -6.50 6.85
N VAL A 286 2.94 -7.02 6.21
CA VAL A 286 4.30 -7.00 6.77
C VAL A 286 5.06 -5.70 6.52
N ASP A 287 4.74 -5.01 5.43
CA ASP A 287 5.39 -3.81 4.91
C ASP A 287 4.52 -2.55 5.08
N HIS A 288 3.25 -2.68 5.46
CA HIS A 288 2.39 -1.54 5.77
C HIS A 288 1.16 -1.97 6.60
N ASN A 289 1.38 -2.28 7.87
CA ASN A 289 0.34 -2.76 8.80
C ASN A 289 -0.61 -1.64 9.29
N GLU A 290 -1.06 -0.73 8.42
CA GLU A 290 -1.89 0.40 8.84
C GLU A 290 -3.21 -0.06 9.48
N PHE A 291 -3.89 -1.05 8.91
CA PHE A 291 -5.14 -1.53 9.48
C PHE A 291 -4.94 -2.20 10.84
N GLU A 292 -3.89 -2.99 11.03
CA GLU A 292 -3.57 -3.62 12.31
C GLU A 292 -3.16 -2.57 13.35
N ALA A 293 -2.33 -1.60 12.96
CA ALA A 293 -1.93 -0.51 13.83
C ALA A 293 -3.13 0.36 14.22
N PHE A 294 -4.00 0.73 13.28
CA PHE A 294 -5.24 1.44 13.57
C PHE A 294 -6.13 0.63 14.51
N SER A 295 -6.41 -0.64 14.19
CA SER A 295 -7.33 -1.50 14.93
C SER A 295 -6.88 -1.74 16.38
N LEU A 296 -5.57 -1.79 16.62
CA LEU A 296 -4.98 -1.97 17.95
C LEU A 296 -4.70 -0.65 18.69
N SER A 297 -4.95 0.49 18.05
CA SER A 297 -4.90 1.81 18.68
C SER A 297 -6.15 2.12 19.50
N LYS A 298 -6.12 3.20 20.29
CA LYS A 298 -7.35 3.68 20.94
C LYS A 298 -8.40 4.18 19.96
N HIS A 299 -8.00 4.69 18.79
CA HIS A 299 -8.96 5.08 17.74
C HIS A 299 -9.71 3.87 17.20
N GLY A 300 -8.99 2.81 16.84
CA GLY A 300 -9.60 1.56 16.35
C GLY A 300 -10.44 0.85 17.42
N VAL A 301 -10.04 0.89 18.69
CA VAL A 301 -10.84 0.35 19.79
C VAL A 301 -12.15 1.12 19.99
N ILE A 302 -12.16 2.46 19.84
CA ILE A 302 -13.40 3.25 19.87
C ILE A 302 -14.29 2.87 18.69
N TYR A 303 -13.74 2.78 17.49
CA TYR A 303 -14.46 2.33 16.30
C TYR A 303 -15.07 0.94 16.50
N ALA A 304 -14.31 -0.04 16.99
CA ALA A 304 -14.82 -1.40 17.23
C ALA A 304 -15.94 -1.43 18.30
N ALA A 305 -15.87 -0.55 19.30
CA ALA A 305 -16.84 -0.52 20.39
C ALA A 305 -18.12 0.26 20.04
N GLN A 306 -18.03 1.30 19.20
CA GLN A 306 -19.10 2.27 18.98
C GLN A 306 -19.54 2.39 17.52
N GLY A 307 -18.73 1.94 16.57
CA GLY A 307 -18.94 2.11 15.13
C GLY A 307 -20.27 1.53 14.62
N ALA A 308 -20.80 0.50 15.26
CA ALA A 308 -22.12 -0.05 14.94
C ALA A 308 -23.29 0.92 15.24
N SER A 309 -23.07 1.91 16.12
CA SER A 309 -24.07 2.94 16.48
C SER A 309 -23.94 4.24 15.69
N TRP A 310 -22.89 4.40 14.90
CA TRP A 310 -22.67 5.58 14.08
C TRP A 310 -23.51 5.53 12.80
N ASP A 311 -23.90 6.70 12.31
CA ASP A 311 -24.59 6.82 11.03
C ASP A 311 -23.58 6.94 9.89
N TRP A 312 -23.43 5.85 9.15
CA TRP A 312 -22.52 5.73 8.02
C TRP A 312 -23.08 6.31 6.71
N GLU A 313 -24.38 6.64 6.65
CA GLU A 313 -24.97 7.25 5.45
C GLU A 313 -24.65 8.74 5.35
N LYS A 314 -24.43 9.41 6.49
CA LYS A 314 -23.97 10.81 6.52
C LYS A 314 -22.62 10.99 5.81
N PRO A 315 -22.42 12.11 5.09
CA PRO A 315 -21.13 12.41 4.47
C PRO A 315 -20.02 12.60 5.52
N LEU A 316 -18.75 12.42 5.11
CA LEU A 316 -17.60 12.50 6.02
C LEU A 316 -17.51 13.86 6.75
N ALA A 317 -17.90 14.95 6.11
CA ALA A 317 -17.95 16.28 6.73
C ALA A 317 -18.93 16.36 7.93
N ALA A 318 -19.92 15.48 7.99
CA ALA A 318 -20.89 15.41 9.08
C ALA A 318 -20.61 14.26 10.05
N ALA A 319 -19.55 13.46 9.85
CA ALA A 319 -19.34 12.21 10.57
C ALA A 319 -19.20 12.42 12.10
N LEU A 320 -18.36 13.36 12.52
CA LEU A 320 -18.15 13.68 13.94
C LEU A 320 -19.31 14.48 14.56
N GLY A 321 -20.17 15.08 13.74
CA GLY A 321 -21.34 15.84 14.17
C GLY A 321 -22.60 14.98 14.14
N GLU A 322 -23.41 15.18 13.10
CA GLU A 322 -24.68 14.45 12.91
C GLU A 322 -24.51 12.94 12.77
N GLY A 323 -23.37 12.48 12.26
CA GLY A 323 -23.03 11.06 12.14
C GLY A 323 -22.76 10.37 13.49
N GLY A 324 -22.58 11.13 14.56
CA GLY A 324 -22.37 10.62 15.91
C GLY A 324 -21.02 9.92 16.12
N GLN A 325 -20.06 10.06 15.20
CA GLN A 325 -18.75 9.46 15.34
C GLN A 325 -17.97 10.13 16.48
N THR A 326 -17.44 9.33 17.38
CA THR A 326 -16.69 9.78 18.58
C THR A 326 -15.19 9.50 18.46
N GLY A 327 -14.75 8.87 17.38
CA GLY A 327 -13.36 8.57 17.08
C GLY A 327 -13.13 8.61 15.57
N PRO A 328 -11.87 8.77 15.13
CA PRO A 328 -11.56 8.83 13.72
C PRO A 328 -11.56 7.44 13.07
N THR A 329 -11.81 7.41 11.77
CA THR A 329 -11.55 6.31 10.84
C THR A 329 -10.44 6.66 9.85
N CYS A 330 -10.01 5.67 9.06
CA CYS A 330 -9.08 5.87 7.94
C CYS A 330 -9.53 7.04 7.05
N GLN A 331 -10.82 7.05 6.69
CA GLN A 331 -11.43 8.00 5.77
C GLN A 331 -11.50 9.40 6.38
N THR A 332 -11.92 9.52 7.65
CA THR A 332 -12.00 10.84 8.31
C THR A 332 -10.63 11.51 8.47
N CYS A 333 -9.55 10.72 8.48
CA CYS A 333 -8.19 11.20 8.57
C CYS A 333 -7.58 11.46 7.19
N HIS A 334 -7.68 10.53 6.24
CA HIS A 334 -6.92 10.60 4.99
C HIS A 334 -7.65 11.29 3.84
N MET A 335 -8.99 11.33 3.86
CA MET A 335 -9.77 12.04 2.84
C MET A 335 -10.02 13.52 3.21
N GLU A 336 -9.68 13.91 4.43
CA GLU A 336 -9.82 15.27 4.93
C GLU A 336 -8.60 16.12 4.54
N TYR A 337 -8.84 17.35 4.11
CA TYR A 337 -7.82 18.37 3.93
C TYR A 337 -8.40 19.75 4.25
N ASN A 338 -7.86 20.41 5.27
CA ASN A 338 -8.24 21.75 5.71
C ASN A 338 -9.75 21.96 5.95
N GLY A 339 -10.44 20.93 6.45
CA GLY A 339 -11.87 20.92 6.76
C GLY A 339 -12.77 20.36 5.66
N GLU A 340 -12.22 20.11 4.47
CA GLU A 340 -12.94 19.57 3.32
C GLU A 340 -12.64 18.09 3.10
N TYR A 341 -13.58 17.36 2.50
CA TYR A 341 -13.45 15.93 2.23
C TYR A 341 -13.56 15.61 0.73
N GLY A 342 -12.65 14.80 0.20
CA GLY A 342 -12.65 14.37 -1.21
C GLY A 342 -11.79 13.14 -1.49
N HIS A 343 -11.71 12.74 -2.76
CA HIS A 343 -10.99 11.54 -3.23
C HIS A 343 -9.49 11.77 -3.49
N ASN A 344 -8.94 12.92 -3.06
CA ASN A 344 -7.49 13.13 -3.01
C ASN A 344 -6.98 12.83 -1.60
N LEU A 345 -6.26 11.72 -1.42
CA LEU A 345 -5.78 11.27 -0.12
C LEU A 345 -4.32 11.69 0.18
N VAL A 346 -3.66 12.35 -0.78
CA VAL A 346 -2.20 12.54 -0.73
C VAL A 346 -1.76 13.93 -0.27
N ARG A 347 -2.67 14.89 -0.13
CA ARG A 347 -2.37 16.29 0.22
C ARG A 347 -1.74 16.50 1.61
N LYS A 348 -1.82 15.51 2.50
CA LYS A 348 -1.19 15.55 3.84
C LYS A 348 0.00 14.60 4.00
N VAL A 349 0.37 13.85 2.97
CA VAL A 349 1.50 12.90 3.05
C VAL A 349 2.80 13.65 3.36
N ARG A 350 3.52 13.21 4.40
CA ARG A 350 4.84 13.76 4.81
C ARG A 350 5.92 12.68 4.76
N TRP A 351 5.71 11.58 5.46
CA TRP A 351 6.70 10.51 5.57
C TRP A 351 6.77 9.58 4.36
N GLY A 352 5.83 9.69 3.43
CA GLY A 352 5.68 8.75 2.33
C GLY A 352 5.19 7.39 2.83
N PHE A 353 4.94 6.48 1.90
CA PHE A 353 4.65 5.09 2.25
C PHE A 353 5.83 4.49 3.02
N GLU A 354 7.06 4.74 2.55
CA GLU A 354 8.34 4.37 3.17
C GLU A 354 9.00 5.55 3.90
N PRO A 355 9.42 5.39 5.18
CA PRO A 355 10.18 6.40 5.89
C PRO A 355 11.64 6.44 5.41
N LYS A 356 11.89 7.17 4.32
CA LYS A 356 13.21 7.32 3.70
C LYS A 356 14.13 8.30 4.48
N PRO A 357 15.45 8.07 4.51
CA PRO A 357 16.42 9.02 5.07
C PRO A 357 16.31 10.45 4.52
N GLU A 358 16.10 10.58 3.22
CA GLU A 358 16.01 11.87 2.52
C GLU A 358 14.79 12.69 2.96
N ILE A 359 13.74 12.01 3.44
CA ILE A 359 12.57 12.64 4.05
C ILE A 359 12.90 13.06 5.49
N ALA A 360 13.51 12.16 6.27
CA ALA A 360 13.88 12.40 7.66
C ALA A 360 14.79 13.62 7.83
N ASP A 361 15.75 13.78 6.93
CA ASP A 361 16.75 14.85 6.95
C ASP A 361 16.14 16.22 6.59
N ASN A 362 14.93 16.26 6.00
CA ASN A 362 14.33 17.48 5.47
C ASN A 362 12.93 17.82 6.02
N LEU A 363 12.50 17.18 7.12
CA LEU A 363 11.18 17.49 7.73
C LEU A 363 11.00 18.96 8.11
N GLY A 364 12.08 19.73 8.28
CA GLY A 364 12.02 21.17 8.57
C GLY A 364 11.66 22.06 7.39
N HIS A 365 11.64 21.54 6.16
CA HIS A 365 11.25 22.29 4.97
C HIS A 365 9.77 22.66 5.00
N GLU A 366 9.42 23.85 4.50
CA GLU A 366 8.08 24.46 4.56
C GLU A 366 6.97 23.50 4.10
N TRP A 367 7.17 22.85 2.94
CA TRP A 367 6.25 21.81 2.44
C TRP A 367 5.87 20.72 3.45
N PHE A 368 6.81 20.23 4.26
CA PHE A 368 6.51 19.22 5.29
C PHE A 368 5.86 19.82 6.53
N GLN A 369 6.16 21.08 6.84
CA GLN A 369 5.57 21.81 7.97
C GLN A 369 4.11 22.17 7.66
N ASP A 370 3.81 22.70 6.47
CA ASP A 370 2.44 23.01 6.06
C ASP A 370 1.54 21.79 6.11
N ARG A 371 2.04 20.64 5.64
CA ARG A 371 1.32 19.37 5.72
C ARG A 371 1.16 18.87 7.16
N LYS A 372 2.11 19.20 8.04
CA LYS A 372 1.98 18.93 9.48
C LYS A 372 0.86 19.78 10.08
N GLU A 373 0.74 21.04 9.66
CA GLU A 373 -0.37 21.91 10.07
C GLU A 373 -1.72 21.35 9.64
N SER A 374 -1.84 20.87 8.40
CA SER A 374 -3.05 20.19 7.95
C SER A 374 -3.38 18.95 8.80
N TRP A 375 -2.38 18.15 9.21
CA TRP A 375 -2.61 17.06 10.17
C TRP A 375 -3.05 17.56 11.55
N VAL A 376 -2.43 18.63 12.06
CA VAL A 376 -2.83 19.24 13.33
C VAL A 376 -4.29 19.69 13.27
N GLN A 377 -4.74 20.24 12.14
CA GLN A 377 -6.14 20.61 11.93
C GLN A 377 -7.07 19.39 12.02
N THR A 378 -6.74 18.28 11.34
CA THR A 378 -7.50 17.02 11.44
C THR A 378 -7.60 16.53 12.88
N CYS A 379 -6.46 16.52 13.61
CA CYS A 379 -6.44 16.10 15.01
C CYS A 379 -7.24 17.04 15.91
N SER A 380 -7.32 18.32 15.53
CA SER A 380 -8.00 19.37 16.31
C SER A 380 -9.53 19.26 16.28
N ASN A 381 -10.08 18.36 15.47
CA ASN A 381 -11.48 17.96 15.57
C ASN A 381 -11.81 17.31 16.94
N CYS A 382 -10.81 16.75 17.64
CA CYS A 382 -10.99 16.10 18.95
C CYS A 382 -9.97 16.51 20.02
N HIS A 383 -8.72 16.82 19.63
CA HIS A 383 -7.62 17.09 20.54
C HIS A 383 -7.21 18.57 20.53
N SER A 384 -6.51 19.02 21.57
CA SER A 384 -5.90 20.36 21.48
C SER A 384 -4.76 20.36 20.45
N PRO A 385 -4.51 21.48 19.74
CA PRO A 385 -3.39 21.58 18.81
C PRO A 385 -2.03 21.25 19.46
N ALA A 386 -1.85 21.62 20.73
CA ALA A 386 -0.63 21.31 21.49
C ALA A 386 -0.44 19.80 21.69
N PHE A 387 -1.51 19.07 21.99
CA PHE A 387 -1.46 17.61 22.10
C PHE A 387 -1.13 16.96 20.76
N ALA A 388 -1.81 17.39 19.68
CA ALA A 388 -1.58 16.88 18.34
C ALA A 388 -0.12 17.07 17.89
N ARG A 389 0.42 18.28 18.06
CA ARG A 389 1.83 18.59 17.75
C ARG A 389 2.79 17.73 18.55
N SER A 390 2.60 17.63 19.87
CA SER A 390 3.46 16.82 20.72
C SER A 390 3.51 15.36 20.27
N TYR A 391 2.38 14.81 19.83
CA TYR A 391 2.35 13.43 19.33
C TYR A 391 3.01 13.31 17.96
N LEU A 392 2.76 14.24 17.04
CA LEU A 392 3.38 14.25 15.71
C LEU A 392 4.90 14.48 15.78
N ASP A 393 5.39 15.28 16.74
CA ASP A 393 6.82 15.44 17.03
C ASP A 393 7.43 14.12 17.53
N MET A 394 6.75 13.43 18.45
CA MET A 394 7.18 12.11 18.93
C MET A 394 7.20 11.08 17.79
N MET A 395 6.20 11.07 16.91
CA MET A 395 6.18 10.22 15.72
C MET A 395 7.38 10.53 14.82
N ASP A 396 7.63 11.81 14.54
CA ASP A 396 8.75 12.23 13.67
C ASP A 396 10.10 11.75 14.25
N GLU A 397 10.34 11.96 15.55
CA GLU A 397 11.58 11.53 16.21
C GLU A 397 11.70 10.00 16.36
N GLY A 398 10.61 9.32 16.67
CA GLY A 398 10.59 7.85 16.76
C GLY A 398 10.90 7.19 15.43
N THR A 399 10.42 7.75 14.32
CA THR A 399 10.73 7.26 12.96
C THR A 399 12.21 7.48 12.64
N LYS A 400 12.76 8.68 12.91
CA LYS A 400 14.20 8.95 12.71
C LYS A 400 15.08 7.96 13.46
N GLN A 401 14.76 7.65 14.72
CA GLN A 401 15.52 6.68 15.51
C GLN A 401 15.50 5.28 14.89
N GLY A 402 14.37 4.85 14.32
CA GLY A 402 14.29 3.59 13.59
C GLY A 402 15.15 3.59 12.32
N ILE A 403 15.15 4.70 11.57
CA ILE A 403 15.96 4.85 10.35
C ILE A 403 17.45 4.71 10.66
N GLU A 404 17.93 5.27 11.77
CA GLU A 404 19.36 5.17 12.14
C GLU A 404 19.80 3.71 12.37
N LEU A 405 18.93 2.85 12.92
CA LEU A 405 19.23 1.41 13.03
C LEU A 405 19.36 0.74 11.66
N VAL A 406 18.49 1.10 10.72
CA VAL A 406 18.53 0.58 9.34
C VAL A 406 19.79 1.08 8.62
N LYS A 407 20.17 2.36 8.78
CA LYS A 407 21.42 2.92 8.23
C LYS A 407 22.64 2.17 8.76
N GLU A 408 22.68 1.87 10.06
CA GLU A 408 23.77 1.10 10.65
C GLU A 408 23.86 -0.32 10.05
N ALA A 409 22.73 -1.04 9.97
CA ALA A 409 22.66 -2.36 9.35
C ALA A 409 23.09 -2.34 7.88
N ARG A 410 22.63 -1.34 7.11
CA ARG A 410 23.00 -1.14 5.70
C ARG A 410 24.52 -0.98 5.54
N GLY A 411 25.15 -0.21 6.42
CA GLY A 411 26.60 -0.05 6.43
C GLY A 411 27.36 -1.37 6.64
N VAL A 412 26.85 -2.26 7.51
CA VAL A 412 27.45 -3.60 7.72
C VAL A 412 27.27 -4.47 6.48
N MET A 413 26.05 -4.52 5.94
CA MET A 413 25.71 -5.36 4.78
C MET A 413 26.45 -4.95 3.51
N ASN A 414 26.58 -3.65 3.25
CA ASN A 414 27.35 -3.13 2.12
C ASN A 414 28.81 -3.59 2.20
N ARG A 415 29.45 -3.48 3.38
CA ARG A 415 30.84 -3.94 3.56
C ARG A 415 30.98 -5.45 3.38
N LEU A 416 30.05 -6.25 3.91
CA LEU A 416 30.06 -7.70 3.67
C LEU A 416 29.96 -8.05 2.18
N TYR A 417 29.10 -7.34 1.46
CA TYR A 417 28.90 -7.53 0.02
C TYR A 417 30.13 -7.07 -0.80
N GLU A 418 30.75 -5.95 -0.43
CA GLU A 418 31.96 -5.42 -1.05
C GLU A 418 33.16 -6.35 -0.82
N ASP A 419 33.34 -6.84 0.41
CA ASP A 419 34.42 -7.74 0.82
C ASP A 419 34.26 -9.17 0.25
N LYS A 420 33.16 -9.44 -0.47
CA LYS A 420 32.83 -10.77 -1.02
C LYS A 420 32.69 -11.86 0.05
N LEU A 421 32.23 -11.47 1.25
CA LEU A 421 32.14 -12.36 2.41
C LEU A 421 30.76 -12.98 2.61
N LEU A 422 29.73 -12.52 1.90
CA LEU A 422 28.42 -13.17 1.98
C LEU A 422 28.50 -14.63 1.56
N VAL A 423 27.73 -15.47 2.23
CA VAL A 423 27.74 -16.92 1.99
C VAL A 423 27.42 -17.21 0.52
N GLY A 424 28.33 -17.87 -0.18
CA GLY A 424 28.13 -18.25 -1.58
C GLY A 424 28.22 -17.08 -2.57
N GLN A 425 28.63 -15.88 -2.17
CA GLN A 425 28.58 -14.71 -3.05
C GLN A 425 29.39 -14.86 -4.34
N THR A 426 30.55 -15.52 -4.28
CA THR A 426 31.44 -15.74 -5.43
C THR A 426 31.31 -17.13 -6.04
N THR A 427 30.52 -18.03 -5.44
CA THR A 427 30.47 -19.45 -5.81
C THR A 427 29.09 -19.97 -6.17
N ASN A 428 28.02 -19.38 -5.61
CA ASN A 428 26.66 -19.87 -5.74
C ASN A 428 25.63 -18.73 -5.57
N ARG A 429 25.84 -17.57 -6.18
CA ARG A 429 24.89 -16.43 -6.12
C ARG A 429 24.46 -16.00 -7.53
N PRO A 430 23.44 -16.64 -8.11
CA PRO A 430 22.82 -16.21 -9.35
C PRO A 430 22.20 -14.82 -9.22
N ALA A 431 22.12 -14.09 -10.33
CA ALA A 431 21.40 -12.81 -10.39
C ALA A 431 19.88 -13.05 -10.29
N PRO A 432 19.12 -12.08 -9.73
CA PRO A 432 17.65 -12.10 -9.82
C PRO A 432 17.17 -12.00 -11.28
N PRO A 433 15.89 -12.32 -11.54
CA PRO A 433 15.30 -12.11 -12.86
C PRO A 433 15.43 -10.65 -13.31
N ALA A 434 15.76 -10.44 -14.58
CA ALA A 434 15.75 -9.10 -15.17
C ALA A 434 14.34 -8.48 -15.06
N PRO A 435 14.21 -7.16 -14.84
CA PRO A 435 15.27 -6.15 -14.88
C PRO A 435 15.95 -5.87 -13.53
N ASP A 436 15.67 -6.67 -12.50
CA ASP A 436 16.27 -6.49 -11.18
C ASP A 436 17.79 -6.74 -11.18
N ALA A 437 18.48 -6.12 -10.23
CA ALA A 437 19.93 -6.25 -10.05
C ALA A 437 20.27 -6.81 -8.66
N ASP A 438 21.35 -7.59 -8.58
CA ASP A 438 21.86 -8.06 -7.29
C ASP A 438 22.43 -6.90 -6.47
N SER A 439 21.96 -6.78 -5.23
CA SER A 439 22.44 -5.84 -4.24
C SER A 439 22.20 -6.41 -2.83
N PRO A 440 22.96 -5.94 -1.81
CA PRO A 440 22.73 -6.37 -0.43
C PRO A 440 21.33 -6.00 0.06
N GLY A 441 20.55 -7.01 0.45
CA GLY A 441 19.15 -6.83 0.85
C GLY A 441 18.23 -6.31 -0.26
N ALA A 442 18.49 -6.66 -1.53
CA ALA A 442 17.62 -6.29 -2.65
C ALA A 442 16.15 -6.69 -2.40
N PHE A 443 15.20 -5.83 -2.81
CA PHE A 443 13.76 -6.09 -2.72
C PHE A 443 13.36 -7.41 -3.42
N ALA A 444 13.97 -7.70 -4.57
CA ALA A 444 13.77 -8.96 -5.29
C ALA A 444 14.01 -10.21 -4.42
N GLY A 445 14.88 -10.12 -3.41
CA GLY A 445 15.15 -11.21 -2.47
C GLY A 445 13.95 -11.60 -1.60
N LEU A 446 12.94 -10.73 -1.45
CA LEU A 446 11.71 -11.04 -0.75
C LEU A 446 10.77 -11.97 -1.56
N PHE A 447 10.91 -11.97 -2.88
CA PHE A 447 10.01 -12.68 -3.81
C PHE A 447 10.71 -13.75 -4.65
N PHE A 448 12.04 -13.74 -4.70
CA PHE A 448 12.82 -14.67 -5.50
C PHE A 448 14.02 -15.20 -4.73
N SER A 449 14.27 -16.50 -4.89
CA SER A 449 15.48 -17.14 -4.39
C SER A 449 16.05 -18.15 -5.37
N ALA A 450 17.36 -18.09 -5.60
CA ALA A 450 18.12 -19.07 -6.35
C ALA A 450 19.55 -19.15 -5.80
N GLY A 451 20.07 -20.37 -5.61
CA GLY A 451 21.38 -20.57 -4.98
C GLY A 451 21.43 -19.92 -3.60
N ASN A 452 22.36 -18.97 -3.42
CA ASN A 452 22.53 -18.13 -2.24
C ASN A 452 22.15 -16.65 -2.51
N PHE A 453 21.29 -16.38 -3.50
CA PHE A 453 20.56 -15.13 -3.61
C PHE A 453 19.11 -15.33 -3.11
N PRO A 454 18.63 -14.49 -2.18
CA PRO A 454 19.43 -13.78 -1.18
C PRO A 454 20.11 -14.80 -0.24
N THR A 455 21.15 -14.39 0.51
CA THR A 455 21.57 -15.15 1.69
C THR A 455 20.56 -14.96 2.83
N ALA A 456 20.63 -15.80 3.87
CA ALA A 456 19.77 -15.61 5.04
C ALA A 456 19.92 -14.22 5.68
N ILE A 457 21.14 -13.66 5.68
CA ILE A 457 21.40 -12.35 6.25
C ILE A 457 21.05 -11.20 5.30
N ASP A 458 21.12 -11.42 3.99
CA ASP A 458 20.52 -10.50 3.01
C ASP A 458 19.01 -10.41 3.20
N TYR A 459 18.32 -11.56 3.39
CA TYR A 459 16.88 -11.60 3.60
C TYR A 459 16.47 -10.90 4.91
N GLU A 460 17.18 -11.18 6.01
CA GLU A 460 16.96 -10.48 7.29
C GLU A 460 17.14 -8.97 7.15
N PHE A 461 18.15 -8.52 6.38
CA PHE A 461 18.31 -7.10 6.11
C PHE A 461 17.18 -6.54 5.23
N ALA A 462 16.74 -7.27 4.21
CA ALA A 462 15.58 -6.89 3.39
C ALA A 462 14.31 -6.72 4.24
N GLU A 463 14.00 -7.66 5.13
CA GLU A 463 12.90 -7.52 6.09
C GLU A 463 13.10 -6.31 7.02
N MET A 464 14.33 -6.04 7.45
CA MET A 464 14.61 -4.92 8.34
C MET A 464 14.25 -3.57 7.71
N TRP A 465 14.64 -3.33 6.45
CA TRP A 465 14.42 -2.05 5.78
C TRP A 465 13.09 -1.95 5.01
N GLU A 466 12.49 -3.07 4.60
CA GLU A 466 11.23 -3.04 3.84
C GLU A 466 10.00 -3.40 4.70
N GLN A 467 10.17 -4.06 5.85
CA GLN A 467 9.04 -4.49 6.68
C GLN A 467 9.09 -3.89 8.08
N HIS A 468 10.20 -4.07 8.79
CA HIS A 468 10.27 -3.74 10.21
C HIS A 468 10.26 -2.23 10.45
N ILE A 469 10.99 -1.46 9.65
CA ILE A 469 10.97 0.01 9.73
C ILE A 469 9.64 0.60 9.30
N MET A 470 8.98 -0.01 8.30
CA MET A 470 7.64 0.41 7.89
C MET A 470 6.66 0.25 9.04
N LYS A 471 6.57 -0.95 9.63
CA LYS A 471 5.67 -1.22 10.76
C LYS A 471 5.99 -0.37 11.98
N HIS A 472 7.27 -0.04 12.22
CA HIS A 472 7.67 0.93 13.25
C HIS A 472 7.01 2.29 13.01
N PHE A 473 7.15 2.82 11.79
CA PHE A 473 6.54 4.08 11.40
C PHE A 473 5.01 4.01 11.44
N LYS A 474 4.38 2.98 10.86
CA LYS A 474 2.91 2.85 10.86
C LYS A 474 2.36 2.72 12.27
N GLY A 475 3.05 2.01 13.16
CA GLY A 475 2.73 1.92 14.58
C GLY A 475 2.73 3.29 15.27
N LEU A 476 3.75 4.12 15.01
CA LEU A 476 3.81 5.50 15.51
C LEU A 476 2.67 6.34 14.94
N ALA A 477 2.48 6.32 13.61
CA ALA A 477 1.50 7.13 12.90
C ALA A 477 0.05 6.80 13.27
N HIS A 478 -0.24 5.55 13.60
CA HIS A 478 -1.59 5.08 13.94
C HIS A 478 -1.79 4.88 15.44
N VAL A 479 -0.89 5.37 16.30
CA VAL A 479 -1.09 5.37 17.76
C VAL A 479 -1.25 3.97 18.35
N HIS A 480 -0.41 3.04 17.87
CA HIS A 480 -0.34 1.67 18.39
C HIS A 480 0.99 1.47 19.14
N PRO A 481 1.02 1.63 20.48
CA PRO A 481 2.24 1.48 21.27
C PRO A 481 2.98 0.16 21.04
N GLY A 482 2.27 -0.96 20.93
CA GLY A 482 2.88 -2.26 20.62
C GLY A 482 3.51 -2.34 19.23
N GLY A 483 3.06 -1.50 18.30
CA GLY A 483 3.50 -1.44 16.91
C GLY A 483 4.86 -0.77 16.69
N PHE A 484 5.30 0.06 17.64
CA PHE A 484 6.60 0.74 17.57
C PHE A 484 7.52 0.42 18.76
N THR A 485 7.17 -0.58 19.58
CA THR A 485 7.96 -0.99 20.74
C THR A 485 8.24 -2.50 20.75
N TYR A 486 7.32 -3.30 21.28
CA TYR A 486 7.55 -4.71 21.61
C TYR A 486 7.13 -5.69 20.51
N SER A 487 5.92 -5.54 19.98
CA SER A 487 5.33 -6.52 19.05
C SER A 487 5.91 -6.36 17.65
N GLU A 488 5.91 -5.12 17.18
CA GLU A 488 6.48 -4.68 15.90
C GLU A 488 7.45 -3.50 16.12
N GLY A 489 8.09 -3.07 15.04
CA GLY A 489 8.97 -1.91 15.04
C GLY A 489 10.26 -2.10 15.83
N TRP A 490 10.48 -1.30 16.87
CA TRP A 490 11.76 -1.20 17.59
C TRP A 490 12.40 -2.55 17.98
N SER A 491 11.68 -3.43 18.66
CA SER A 491 12.20 -4.75 19.09
C SER A 491 12.60 -5.63 17.90
N ARG A 492 11.89 -5.51 16.76
CA ARG A 492 12.21 -6.24 15.51
C ARG A 492 13.46 -5.66 14.86
N LEU A 493 13.55 -4.33 14.76
CA LEU A 493 14.73 -3.63 14.24
C LEU A 493 16.00 -3.97 15.03
N ILE A 494 15.94 -3.94 16.36
CA ILE A 494 17.07 -4.29 17.23
C ILE A 494 17.52 -5.73 17.02
N ARG A 495 16.58 -6.66 16.86
CA ARG A 495 16.87 -8.07 16.61
C ARG A 495 17.58 -8.28 15.29
N SER A 496 17.09 -7.68 14.20
CA SER A 496 17.71 -7.79 12.88
C SER A 496 19.11 -7.22 12.90
N LEU A 497 19.29 -6.04 13.51
CA LEU A 497 20.61 -5.43 13.68
C LEU A 497 21.59 -6.33 14.47
N ALA A 498 21.12 -6.96 15.56
CA ALA A 498 21.93 -7.89 16.33
C ALA A 498 22.36 -9.11 15.52
N ARG A 499 21.44 -9.70 14.74
CA ARG A 499 21.73 -10.84 13.85
C ARG A 499 22.71 -10.47 12.73
N ILE A 500 22.57 -9.29 12.15
CA ILE A 500 23.46 -8.75 11.12
C ILE A 500 24.88 -8.57 11.68
N LYS A 501 25.03 -7.95 12.84
CA LYS A 501 26.34 -7.77 13.50
C LYS A 501 27.00 -9.09 13.92
N ASP A 502 26.22 -10.03 14.44
CA ASP A 502 26.71 -11.37 14.81
C ASP A 502 27.21 -12.13 13.57
N THR A 503 26.42 -12.11 12.49
CA THR A 503 26.79 -12.75 11.22
C THR A 503 28.03 -12.12 10.59
N ASP A 504 28.14 -10.79 10.59
CA ASP A 504 29.35 -10.08 10.13
C ASP A 504 30.60 -10.53 10.88
N THR A 505 30.50 -10.60 12.22
CA THR A 505 31.59 -11.07 13.08
C THR A 505 31.99 -12.50 12.72
N GLN A 506 31.03 -13.42 12.66
CA GLN A 506 31.29 -14.82 12.35
C GLN A 506 31.92 -15.02 10.96
N LEU A 507 31.43 -14.31 9.94
CA LEU A 507 31.96 -14.40 8.57
C LEU A 507 33.41 -13.88 8.50
N ARG A 508 33.72 -12.79 9.20
CA ARG A 508 35.07 -12.23 9.26
C ARG A 508 36.03 -13.12 10.05
N GLU A 509 35.60 -13.66 11.19
CA GLU A 509 36.40 -14.62 11.97
C GLU A 509 36.71 -15.88 11.16
N LYS A 510 35.71 -16.39 10.44
CA LYS A 510 35.89 -17.53 9.53
C LYS A 510 36.88 -17.19 8.42
N ALA A 511 36.75 -16.02 7.77
CA ALA A 511 37.68 -15.59 6.72
C ALA A 511 39.12 -15.48 7.24
N ALA A 512 39.31 -14.87 8.43
CA ALA A 512 40.62 -14.76 9.07
C ALA A 512 41.20 -16.13 9.44
N LEU A 513 40.37 -17.07 9.91
CA LEU A 513 40.79 -18.44 10.17
C LEU A 513 41.23 -19.15 8.89
N MET A 514 40.47 -19.03 7.80
CA MET A 514 40.81 -19.63 6.50
C MET A 514 42.13 -19.08 5.97
N GLN A 515 42.36 -17.77 6.04
CA GLN A 515 43.64 -17.16 5.66
C GLN A 515 44.82 -17.72 6.47
N ARG A 516 44.62 -17.97 7.79
CA ARG A 516 45.65 -18.60 8.62
C ARG A 516 45.90 -20.06 8.24
N VAL A 517 44.85 -20.81 7.91
CA VAL A 517 44.98 -22.19 7.42
C VAL A 517 45.73 -22.21 6.09
N GLU A 518 45.36 -21.36 5.14
CA GLU A 518 46.04 -21.21 3.84
C GLU A 518 47.51 -20.83 4.03
N ALA A 519 47.82 -19.91 4.96
CA ALA A 519 49.19 -19.55 5.28
C ALA A 519 49.99 -20.72 5.89
N LEU A 520 49.37 -21.55 6.73
CA LEU A 520 49.99 -22.75 7.28
C LEU A 520 50.19 -23.84 6.22
N GLU A 521 49.23 -24.04 5.32
CA GLU A 521 49.35 -24.96 4.19
C GLU A 521 50.43 -24.51 3.20
N ALA A 522 50.55 -23.20 2.97
CA ALA A 522 51.60 -22.62 2.13
C ALA A 522 52.99 -22.65 2.79
N ALA A 523 53.07 -22.45 4.12
CA ALA A 523 54.31 -22.54 4.88
C ALA A 523 54.76 -23.99 5.15
N GLY A 524 53.81 -24.93 5.13
CA GLY A 524 54.01 -26.36 5.34
C GLY A 524 54.49 -27.09 4.10
N GLY A 525 55.79 -27.02 3.81
CA GLY A 525 56.43 -28.06 2.99
C GLY A 525 56.16 -29.43 3.63
N ARG A 526 55.80 -30.43 2.82
CA ARG A 526 55.56 -31.84 3.22
C ARG A 526 56.50 -32.29 4.34
N GLN A 527 56.05 -32.18 5.59
CA GLN A 527 56.64 -32.86 6.72
C GLN A 527 55.52 -33.62 7.42
N GLY A 528 55.03 -34.64 6.72
CA GLY A 528 54.29 -35.70 7.37
C GLY A 528 55.21 -36.36 8.40
N TRP A 529 54.81 -36.37 9.66
CA TRP A 529 55.47 -37.17 10.71
C TRP A 529 55.45 -38.69 10.38
N LEU A 530 54.72 -39.08 9.32
CA LEU A 530 54.60 -40.43 8.76
C LEU A 530 55.15 -40.54 7.33
N ASP A 531 56.17 -39.77 6.98
CA ASP A 531 56.84 -39.92 5.68
C ASP A 531 57.73 -41.17 5.68
N LEU A 532 57.08 -42.31 5.42
CA LEU A 532 57.66 -43.66 5.39
C LEU A 532 58.30 -43.97 4.02
N ASP A 533 59.05 -43.02 3.50
CA ASP A 533 59.51 -43.05 2.10
C ASP A 533 60.80 -43.83 1.91
N THR A 534 61.41 -44.29 3.00
CA THR A 534 62.58 -45.18 2.93
C THR A 534 62.31 -46.49 3.67
N PRO A 535 62.87 -47.62 3.18
CA PRO A 535 62.74 -48.94 3.85
C PRO A 535 63.18 -48.91 5.32
N MET A 536 64.16 -48.06 5.63
CA MET A 536 64.72 -47.90 6.97
C MET A 536 63.74 -47.22 7.94
N LYS A 537 62.97 -46.23 7.47
CA LYS A 537 61.92 -45.57 8.27
C LYS A 537 60.71 -46.48 8.50
N ARG A 538 60.35 -47.33 7.51
CA ARG A 538 59.32 -48.38 7.67
C ARG A 538 59.70 -49.43 8.70
N ALA A 539 60.97 -49.86 8.71
CA ALA A 539 61.48 -50.82 9.68
C ALA A 539 61.48 -50.25 11.12
N ALA A 540 61.82 -48.97 11.30
CA ALA A 540 61.77 -48.30 12.60
C ALA A 540 60.35 -48.16 13.16
N ALA A 541 59.37 -47.81 12.32
CA ALA A 541 57.96 -47.75 12.70
C ALA A 541 57.36 -49.13 13.01
N GLY A 542 57.71 -50.16 12.23
CA GLY A 542 57.35 -51.55 12.51
C GLY A 542 57.97 -52.09 13.81
N GLY A 543 59.22 -51.72 14.10
CA GLY A 543 59.92 -52.08 15.35
C GLY A 543 59.27 -51.47 16.60
N ALA A 544 58.85 -50.21 16.52
CA ALA A 544 58.13 -49.51 17.59
C ALA A 544 56.73 -50.09 17.87
N GLY A 545 56.01 -50.50 16.81
CA GLY A 545 54.71 -51.17 16.94
C GLY A 545 54.81 -52.54 17.63
N VAL A 546 55.85 -53.32 17.32
CA VAL A 546 56.11 -54.64 17.95
C VAL A 546 56.53 -54.49 19.42
N THR A 547 57.29 -53.45 19.78
CA THR A 547 57.67 -53.21 21.17
C THR A 547 56.50 -52.74 22.03
N LEU A 548 55.62 -51.89 21.50
CA LEU A 548 54.40 -51.45 22.19
C LEU A 548 53.36 -52.57 22.34
N ALA A 549 53.20 -53.43 21.33
CA ALA A 549 52.36 -54.62 21.43
C ALA A 549 52.91 -55.66 22.42
N GLY A 550 54.23 -55.84 22.48
CA GLY A 550 54.90 -56.71 23.45
C GLY A 550 54.78 -56.22 24.90
N LEU A 551 54.90 -54.90 25.13
CA LEU A 551 54.67 -54.27 26.44
C LEU A 551 53.20 -54.37 26.88
N GLY A 552 52.26 -54.20 25.95
CA GLY A 552 50.82 -54.38 26.21
C GLY A 552 50.45 -55.82 26.60
N LEU A 553 51.01 -56.83 25.92
CA LEU A 553 50.78 -58.24 26.27
C LEU A 553 51.40 -58.61 27.64
N GLY A 554 52.56 -58.06 27.98
CA GLY A 554 53.20 -58.25 29.29
C GLY A 554 52.40 -57.65 30.45
N LEU A 555 51.78 -56.48 30.23
CA LEU A 555 50.92 -55.81 31.21
C LEU A 555 49.56 -56.50 31.39
N MET A 556 49.00 -57.12 30.33
CA MET A 556 47.75 -57.89 30.42
C MET A 556 47.91 -59.27 31.06
N LEU A 557 49.12 -59.85 31.11
CA LEU A 557 49.38 -61.15 31.75
C LEU A 557 49.75 -61.06 33.25
N LEU A 558 50.08 -59.86 33.75
CA LEU A 558 50.39 -59.61 35.16
C LEU A 558 49.26 -59.93 36.16
N PRO A 559 47.96 -59.83 35.83
CA PRO A 559 46.88 -60.25 36.74
C PRO A 559 46.72 -61.78 36.85
N ALA A 560 47.19 -62.56 35.88
CA ALA A 560 47.00 -64.02 35.86
C ALA A 560 47.97 -64.77 36.78
N PHE A 561 49.17 -64.22 37.05
CA PHE A 561 50.14 -64.84 37.96
C PHE A 561 49.89 -64.54 39.44
N ARG A 562 49.13 -63.49 39.79
CA ARG A 562 48.80 -63.15 41.19
C ARG A 562 47.64 -63.94 41.78
N ARG A 563 46.84 -64.65 40.96
CA ARG A 563 45.69 -65.45 41.43
C ARG A 563 46.00 -66.91 41.77
N ARG A 564 47.24 -67.39 41.58
CA ARG A 564 47.65 -68.78 41.84
C ARG A 564 48.47 -69.00 43.13
N ARG A 565 48.50 -68.01 44.04
CA ARG A 565 49.22 -68.07 45.34
C ARG A 565 48.36 -67.78 46.57
N ARG A 566 47.04 -67.84 46.45
CA ARG A 566 46.12 -67.93 47.59
C ARG A 566 45.16 -69.09 47.33
N GLY A 567 45.47 -70.21 47.98
CA GLY A 567 44.87 -71.54 47.85
C GLY A 567 45.85 -72.52 48.45
#